data_AF-A0A965UHJ1-F1
#
_entry.id   AF-A0A965UHJ1-F1
#
_cell.length_a   1.000
_cell.length_b   1.000
_cell.length_c   1.000
_cell.angle_alpha   90.00
_cell.angle_beta   90.00
_cell.angle_gamma   90.00
#
_symmetry.space_group_name_H-M   'P 1'
#
loop_
_entity.id
_entity.type
_entity.pdbx_description
1 polymer ?
#
loop_
_entity_poly.entity_id
_entity_poly.type
_entity_poly.pdbx_seq_one_letter_code
_entity_poly.pdbx_strand_id
1 'polypeptide(L)'
;MSKTVAGNMDDALKKWVKSLDGMTEFDGVKITSEPSISQTEKWRYWRCGLEDKSAISVNIQTKTGGEKSSLAINHDKIQEAGDLEKWRAFWKSFTAP
;
A
#
# COMPACT_ATOMS: atom_id res chain seq x y z
N MET A 1 3.42 -7.20 3.64
CA MET A 1 3.59 -6.69 5.01
C MET A 1 2.24 -6.20 5.53
N SER A 2 1.92 -6.33 6.82
CA SER A 2 0.73 -5.71 7.39
C SER A 2 1.05 -4.76 8.54
N LYS A 3 0.26 -3.69 8.66
CA LYS A 3 0.31 -2.69 9.72
C LYS A 3 -1.09 -2.49 10.28
N THR A 4 -1.17 -2.08 11.55
CA THR A 4 -2.45 -1.74 12.18
C THR A 4 -2.49 -0.24 12.40
N VAL A 5 -3.54 0.39 11.93
CA VAL A 5 -3.74 1.84 11.98
C VAL A 5 -5.01 2.16 12.77
N ALA A 6 -5.03 3.31 13.42
CA ALA A 6 -6.23 3.79 14.11
C ALA A 6 -7.24 4.35 13.10
N GLY A 7 -8.52 4.07 13.32
CA GLY A 7 -9.63 4.46 12.45
C GLY A 7 -10.23 3.29 11.67
N ASN A 8 -11.37 3.56 11.04
CA ASN A 8 -12.03 2.62 10.12
C ASN A 8 -11.28 2.55 8.78
N MET A 9 -11.69 1.62 7.91
CA MET A 9 -11.04 1.39 6.61
C MET A 9 -10.98 2.63 5.71
N ASP A 10 -11.98 3.52 5.77
CA ASP A 10 -12.02 4.74 4.97
C ASP A 10 -11.05 5.80 5.49
N ASP A 11 -10.93 5.96 6.81
CA ASP A 11 -9.95 6.85 7.44
C ASP A 11 -8.52 6.36 7.19
N ALA A 12 -8.30 5.06 7.33
CA ALA A 12 -7.04 4.40 7.00
C ALA A 12 -6.63 4.60 5.53
N LEU A 13 -7.58 4.45 4.60
CA LEU A 13 -7.33 4.70 3.17
C LEU A 13 -6.97 6.18 2.92
N LYS A 14 -7.70 7.11 3.51
CA LYS A 14 -7.42 8.55 3.36
C LYS A 14 -6.03 8.90 3.88
N LYS A 15 -5.66 8.39 5.06
CA LYS A 15 -4.31 8.56 5.60
C LYS A 15 -3.26 7.98 4.66
N TRP A 16 -3.47 6.76 4.17
CA TRP A 16 -2.56 6.12 3.23
C TRP A 16 -2.33 6.98 1.99
N VAL A 17 -3.40 7.41 1.31
CA VAL A 17 -3.29 8.26 0.10
C VAL A 17 -2.59 9.58 0.44
N LYS A 18 -2.94 10.20 1.58
CA LYS A 18 -2.30 11.45 2.02
C LYS A 18 -0.81 11.29 2.31
N SER A 19 -0.38 10.15 2.84
CA SER A 19 1.05 9.86 3.07
C SER A 19 1.83 9.64 1.78
N LEU A 20 1.14 9.30 0.68
CA LEU A 20 1.71 9.17 -0.66
C LEU A 20 1.54 10.44 -1.51
N ASP A 21 0.88 11.47 -0.97
CA ASP A 21 0.66 12.73 -1.68
C ASP A 21 2.01 13.40 -1.96
N GLY A 22 2.29 13.66 -3.23
CA GLY A 22 3.59 14.16 -3.70
C GLY A 22 4.67 13.08 -3.89
N MET A 23 4.39 11.81 -3.63
CA MET A 23 5.31 10.71 -3.91
C MET A 23 5.20 10.30 -5.38
N THR A 24 6.30 10.41 -6.12
CA THR A 24 6.35 10.09 -7.57
C THR A 24 7.05 8.77 -7.87
N GLU A 25 7.72 8.19 -6.88
CA GLU A 25 8.50 6.97 -6.99
C GLU A 25 8.57 6.23 -5.65
N PHE A 26 8.77 4.92 -5.71
CA PHE A 26 9.06 4.08 -4.55
C PHE A 26 10.42 3.42 -4.76
N ASP A 27 11.33 3.58 -3.80
CA ASP A 27 12.66 2.93 -3.83
C ASP A 27 13.47 3.14 -5.13
N GLY A 28 13.30 4.31 -5.76
CA GLY A 28 13.94 4.65 -7.05
C GLY A 28 13.12 4.27 -8.29
N VAL A 29 11.97 3.61 -8.12
CA VAL A 29 11.10 3.17 -9.22
C VAL A 29 9.90 4.09 -9.36
N LYS A 30 9.79 4.75 -10.51
CA LYS A 30 8.71 5.71 -10.79
C LYS A 30 7.34 5.05 -10.83
N ILE A 31 6.35 5.79 -10.36
CA ILE A 31 4.94 5.45 -10.51
C ILE A 31 4.52 5.78 -11.94
N THR A 32 4.06 4.77 -12.69
CA THR A 32 3.66 4.93 -14.10
C THR A 32 2.16 4.89 -14.32
N SER A 33 1.41 4.33 -13.39
CA SER A 33 -0.05 4.33 -13.43
C SER A 33 -0.62 5.07 -12.25
N GLU A 34 -1.60 5.93 -12.51
CA GLU A 34 -2.34 6.61 -11.46
C GLU A 34 -2.90 5.59 -10.46
N PRO A 35 -2.75 5.84 -9.16
CA PRO A 35 -3.21 4.92 -8.16
C PRO A 35 -4.73 4.75 -8.24
N SER A 36 -5.17 3.50 -8.32
CA SER A 36 -6.57 3.13 -8.40
C SER A 36 -7.09 2.68 -7.04
N ILE A 37 -8.24 3.21 -6.65
CA ILE A 37 -8.92 2.84 -5.41
C ILE A 37 -10.12 1.95 -5.76
N SER A 38 -10.27 0.83 -5.05
CA SER A 38 -11.45 -0.02 -5.13
C SER A 38 -12.04 -0.22 -3.74
N GLN A 39 -13.37 -0.20 -3.64
CA GLN A 39 -14.06 -0.27 -2.36
C GLN A 39 -15.10 -1.38 -2.43
N THR A 40 -15.13 -2.24 -1.42
CA THR A 40 -16.16 -3.28 -1.23
C THR A 40 -16.82 -3.11 0.14
N GLU A 41 -17.86 -3.87 0.45
CA GLU A 41 -18.55 -3.72 1.75
C GLU A 41 -17.63 -3.86 2.97
N LYS A 42 -16.59 -4.68 2.88
CA LYS A 42 -15.69 -4.98 4.01
C LYS A 42 -14.24 -4.52 3.80
N TRP A 43 -13.88 -4.12 2.58
CA TRP A 43 -12.49 -3.84 2.23
C TRP A 43 -12.34 -2.54 1.45
N ARG A 44 -11.17 -1.95 1.61
CA ARG A 44 -10.65 -0.92 0.70
C ARG A 44 -9.37 -1.45 0.08
N TYR A 45 -9.23 -1.22 -1.21
CA TYR A 45 -8.06 -1.61 -1.98
C TYR A 45 -7.48 -0.35 -2.61
N TRP A 46 -6.17 -0.23 -2.56
CA TRP A 46 -5.42 0.78 -3.29
C TRP A 46 -4.38 0.05 -4.13
N ARG A 47 -4.28 0.37 -5.42
CA ARG A 47 -3.36 -0.30 -6.33
C ARG A 47 -2.59 0.73 -7.14
N CYS A 48 -1.32 0.46 -7.40
CA CYS A 48 -0.46 1.33 -8.15
C CYS A 48 0.51 0.52 -9.01
N GLY A 49 0.66 0.90 -10.28
CA GLY A 49 1.64 0.31 -11.19
C GLY A 49 2.95 1.10 -11.16
N LEU A 50 4.07 0.39 -11.26
CA LEU A 50 5.41 0.96 -11.32
C LEU A 50 6.04 0.81 -12.71
N GLU A 51 7.06 1.60 -13.01
CA GLU A 51 7.80 1.58 -14.28
C GLU A 51 8.43 0.22 -14.58
N ASP A 52 8.87 -0.47 -13.54
CA ASP A 52 9.45 -1.82 -13.59
C ASP A 52 8.41 -2.92 -13.93
N LYS A 53 7.16 -2.56 -14.28
CA LYS A 53 6.02 -3.47 -14.49
C LYS A 53 5.56 -4.22 -13.23
N SER A 54 6.21 -3.97 -12.09
CA SER A 54 5.75 -4.42 -10.78
C SER A 54 4.52 -3.63 -10.32
N ALA A 55 3.75 -4.21 -9.42
CA ALA A 55 2.50 -3.62 -8.94
C ALA A 55 2.41 -3.66 -7.42
N ILE A 56 2.00 -2.54 -6.84
CA ILE A 56 1.73 -2.42 -5.40
C ILE A 56 0.22 -2.51 -5.19
N SER A 57 -0.19 -3.32 -4.21
CA SER A 57 -1.58 -3.49 -3.80
C SER A 57 -1.69 -3.41 -2.29
N VAL A 58 -2.50 -2.48 -1.80
CA VAL A 58 -2.76 -2.27 -0.38
C VAL A 58 -4.18 -2.63 -0.07
N ASN A 59 -4.37 -3.56 0.86
CA ASN A 59 -5.66 -4.06 1.30
C ASN A 59 -5.92 -3.55 2.71
N ILE A 60 -7.05 -2.87 2.91
CA ILE A 60 -7.42 -2.26 4.18
C ILE A 60 -8.75 -2.86 4.62
N GLN A 61 -8.80 -3.31 5.86
CA GLN A 61 -10.01 -3.83 6.48
C GLN A 61 -10.13 -3.31 7.91
N THR A 62 -11.31 -2.86 8.30
CA THR A 62 -11.62 -2.53 9.69
C THR A 62 -11.61 -3.81 10.53
N LYS A 63 -10.86 -3.80 11.64
CA LYS A 63 -10.81 -4.92 12.60
C LYS A 63 -12.10 -4.97 13.42
N THR A 64 -12.35 -6.13 14.03
CA THR A 64 -13.41 -6.32 15.02
C THR A 64 -13.28 -5.26 16.12
N GLY A 65 -14.33 -4.47 16.33
CA GLY A 65 -14.34 -3.33 17.25
C GLY A 65 -14.42 -1.96 16.57
N GLY A 66 -14.15 -1.84 15.26
CA GLY A 66 -14.39 -0.61 14.50
C GLY A 66 -13.36 0.52 14.68
N GLU A 67 -12.55 0.47 15.74
CA GLU A 67 -11.61 1.53 16.13
C GLU A 67 -10.24 1.44 15.42
N LYS A 68 -9.92 0.28 14.85
CA LYS A 68 -8.63 0.01 14.20
C LYS A 68 -8.84 -0.69 12.87
N SER A 69 -7.92 -0.47 11.95
CA SER A 69 -7.90 -1.13 10.65
C SER A 69 -6.57 -1.83 10.40
N SER A 70 -6.62 -2.95 9.70
CA SER A 70 -5.44 -3.66 9.22
C SER A 70 -5.15 -3.19 7.79
N LEU A 71 -3.97 -2.66 7.55
CA LEU A 71 -3.46 -2.24 6.26
C LEU A 71 -2.37 -3.23 5.82
N ALA A 72 -2.64 -4.01 4.78
CA ALA A 72 -1.72 -4.99 4.23
C ALA A 72 -1.16 -4.52 2.88
N ILE A 73 0.13 -4.21 2.83
CA ILE A 73 0.87 -3.83 1.63
C ILE A 73 1.43 -5.09 0.98
N ASN A 74 1.05 -5.31 -0.27
CA ASN A 74 1.53 -6.40 -1.12
C ASN A 74 2.24 -5.78 -2.33
N HIS A 75 3.39 -6.36 -2.69
CA HIS A 75 4.12 -6.00 -3.89
C HIS A 75 4.22 -7.25 -4.76
N ASP A 76 3.61 -7.17 -5.93
CA ASP A 76 3.47 -8.28 -6.87
C ASP A 76 4.17 -7.98 -8.20
N LYS A 77 4.30 -9.00 -9.06
CA LYS A 77 4.99 -8.92 -10.36
C LYS A 77 6.46 -8.48 -10.31
N ILE A 78 7.13 -8.66 -9.16
CA ILE A 78 8.57 -8.45 -9.04
C ILE A 78 9.27 -9.46 -9.94
N GLN A 79 9.97 -8.99 -10.98
CA GLN A 79 10.61 -9.84 -11.97
C GLN A 79 11.88 -10.50 -11.43
N GLU A 80 12.62 -9.78 -10.60
CA GLU A 80 13.92 -10.21 -10.12
C GLU A 80 13.87 -10.62 -8.65
N ALA A 81 14.46 -11.78 -8.33
CA ALA A 81 14.52 -12.28 -6.96
C ALA A 81 15.35 -11.37 -6.04
N GLY A 82 16.33 -10.63 -6.58
CA GLY A 82 17.13 -9.65 -5.83
C GLY A 82 16.33 -8.45 -5.35
N ASP A 83 15.35 -8.00 -6.15
CA ASP A 83 14.47 -6.90 -5.80
C ASP A 83 13.51 -7.25 -4.66
N LEU A 84 13.14 -8.52 -4.50
CA LEU A 84 12.27 -8.95 -3.40
C LEU A 84 12.83 -8.59 -2.02
N GLU A 85 14.13 -8.78 -1.80
CA GLU A 85 14.78 -8.44 -0.52
C GLU A 85 14.88 -6.92 -0.35
N LYS A 86 15.23 -6.20 -1.41
CA LYS A 86 15.27 -4.73 -1.45
C LYS A 86 13.90 -4.13 -1.10
N TRP A 87 12.84 -4.58 -1.77
CA TRP A 87 11.47 -4.17 -1.50
C TRP A 87 11.02 -4.52 -0.09
N ARG A 88 11.34 -5.72 0.41
CA ARG A 88 11.03 -6.08 1.81
C ARG A 88 11.69 -5.14 2.80
N ALA A 89 12.96 -4.79 2.60
CA ALA A 89 13.68 -3.84 3.44
C ALA A 89 13.08 -2.43 3.34
N PHE A 90 12.80 -1.96 2.11
CA PHE A 90 12.12 -0.70 1.86
C PHE A 90 10.79 -0.62 2.60
N TRP A 91 9.89 -1.59 2.40
CA TRP A 91 8.58 -1.61 3.05
C TRP A 91 8.67 -1.69 4.58
N LYS A 92 9.74 -2.31 5.11
CA LYS A 92 9.97 -2.40 6.55
C LYS A 92 10.38 -1.05 7.15
N SER A 93 11.20 -0.30 6.43
CA SER A 93 11.56 1.08 6.79
C SER A 93 10.44 2.08 6.46
N PHE A 94 9.60 1.77 5.47
CA PHE A 94 8.51 2.61 5.03
C PHE A 94 7.48 2.74 6.15
N THR A 95 7.40 3.95 6.71
CA THR A 95 6.43 4.25 7.76
C THR A 95 5.17 4.80 7.12
N ALA A 96 4.36 3.87 6.62
CA ALA A 96 2.95 4.14 6.37
C ALA A 96 2.26 4.64 7.67
N PRO A 97 1.21 5.47 7.56
CA PRO A 97 0.54 6.14 8.66
C PRO A 97 -0.19 5.19 9.63
#